data_AF-A0A930F9J1-F1
#
_entry.id   AF-A0A930F9J1-F1
#
_cell.length_a   1.000
_cell.length_b   1.000
_cell.length_c   1.000
_cell.angle_alpha   90.00
_cell.angle_beta   90.00
_cell.angle_gamma   90.00
#
_symmetry.space_group_name_H-M   'P 1'
#
loop_
_entity.id
_entity.type
_entity.pdbx_description
1 polymer ?
#
loop_
_entity_poly.entity_id
_entity_poly.type
_entity_poly.pdbx_seq_one_letter_code
_entity_poly.pdbx_strand_id
1 'polypeptide(L)'
;MVFALFSEEKMLKENYILLGKAGDKEIRLLPNMLNRHGLIAGASGTGKTVTLKVIAESLSQMGVSTFIADVKGDLSGMIQEGDLSVISGRLEKLGITDFEVRKFPVHFFDVYRKKGHPIRAIMEEFDSLLLARILELTDAQEGNLQIILKVAQDMNLDIIDLKDLQAMTNYVGEHASELSLKYGNVTKQSIGGIQRKLLQLEQQGATNLFCMPALSIHDLICTEGGLGMMNMLECQELFQHPLLYATFLLWLLNRIYQDLPEVGDVEKPKIVFFFDEAHLLFKDAPKALLDKIEQIVKLVRSKGVGVFFITQSPNDVPNSVLAQLSNRIQHALRAYTPTEIKAVKLAADSFRANPNLDTAERITNMKTGTALVSVLDEDGAPTIVEETMILPPMSSMQIADDTLVMQTIQHDSIYGKYEKDIDPESAFESMNAIKEQEEEEARLAKEKIAQE
;
A
#
# COMPACT_ATOMS: atom_id res chain seq x y z
N MET A 1 -3.73 25.09 -50.12
CA MET A 1 -2.98 23.82 -50.13
C MET A 1 -2.61 23.53 -48.69
N VAL A 2 -3.30 22.56 -48.10
CA VAL A 2 -3.14 22.11 -46.72
C VAL A 2 -1.74 21.50 -46.58
N PHE A 3 -0.96 21.94 -45.58
CA PHE A 3 0.14 21.13 -45.07
C PHE A 3 -0.29 20.60 -43.71
N ALA A 4 -0.40 19.27 -43.66
CA ALA A 4 -0.93 18.49 -42.55
C ALA A 4 -0.03 18.63 -41.32
N LEU A 5 -0.69 18.89 -40.18
CA LEU A 5 -0.18 18.56 -38.86
C LEU A 5 -0.08 17.03 -38.78
N PHE A 6 1.12 16.49 -38.80
CA PHE A 6 1.35 15.13 -38.32
C PHE A 6 1.35 15.20 -36.79
N SER A 7 0.29 14.68 -36.18
CA SER A 7 0.24 14.41 -34.74
C SER A 7 1.19 13.25 -34.43
N GLU A 8 2.24 13.51 -33.65
CA GLU A 8 3.05 12.48 -33.00
C GLU A 8 2.18 11.76 -31.95
N GLU A 9 2.01 10.43 -32.04
CA GLU A 9 1.14 9.63 -31.17
C GLU A 9 1.91 8.98 -30.00
N LYS A 10 2.60 9.79 -29.19
CA LYS A 10 3.22 9.33 -27.94
C LYS A 10 2.17 8.76 -26.97
N MET A 11 2.57 7.81 -26.10
CA MET A 11 1.73 7.28 -25.00
C MET A 11 1.27 8.40 -24.02
N LEU A 12 2.03 9.51 -24.00
CA LEU A 12 1.67 10.79 -23.41
C LEU A 12 1.31 11.79 -24.50
N LYS A 13 0.00 12.08 -24.64
CA LYS A 13 -0.50 13.19 -25.45
C LYS A 13 -0.88 14.32 -24.50
N GLU A 14 -0.32 15.51 -24.72
CA GLU A 14 -0.75 16.82 -24.18
C GLU A 14 -1.68 16.76 -22.93
N ASN A 15 -1.16 16.25 -21.81
CA ASN A 15 -1.80 16.19 -20.48
C ASN A 15 -2.66 14.95 -20.10
N TYR A 16 -2.55 13.81 -20.80
CA TYR A 16 -3.19 12.56 -20.34
C TYR A 16 -2.36 11.29 -20.59
N ILE A 17 -2.69 10.26 -19.81
CA ILE A 17 -2.20 8.89 -20.01
C ILE A 17 -3.16 8.19 -20.98
N LEU A 18 -2.66 7.77 -22.15
CA LEU A 18 -3.43 6.86 -23.00
C LEU A 18 -3.45 5.49 -22.32
N LEU A 19 -4.64 4.99 -21.97
CA LEU A 19 -4.79 3.67 -21.34
C LEU A 19 -5.02 2.57 -22.39
N GLY A 20 -5.71 2.92 -23.47
CA GLY A 20 -6.13 2.00 -24.52
C GLY A 20 -7.07 2.66 -25.52
N LYS A 21 -7.61 1.87 -26.44
CA LYS A 21 -8.62 2.34 -27.41
C LYS A 21 -9.86 1.43 -27.42
N ALA A 22 -11.03 2.06 -27.55
CA ALA A 22 -12.33 1.43 -27.77
C ALA A 22 -12.75 1.70 -29.22
N GLY A 23 -12.36 0.80 -30.14
CA GLY A 23 -12.35 1.11 -31.57
C GLY A 23 -11.38 2.24 -31.86
N ASP A 24 -11.84 3.31 -32.51
CA ASP A 24 -11.03 4.50 -32.79
C ASP A 24 -10.99 5.50 -31.62
N LYS A 25 -11.81 5.30 -30.58
CA LYS A 25 -11.90 6.20 -29.43
C LYS A 25 -10.77 5.92 -28.45
N GLU A 26 -9.99 6.94 -28.13
CA GLU A 26 -8.98 6.87 -27.07
C GLU A 26 -9.62 6.91 -25.69
N ILE A 27 -9.11 6.06 -24.79
CA ILE A 27 -9.45 6.08 -23.38
C ILE A 27 -8.32 6.77 -22.63
N ARG A 28 -8.66 7.95 -22.10
CA ARG A 28 -7.71 8.93 -21.56
C ARG A 28 -7.85 8.99 -20.06
N LEU A 29 -6.79 8.62 -19.35
CA LEU A 29 -6.72 8.73 -17.90
C LEU A 29 -6.05 10.05 -17.55
N LEU A 30 -6.80 10.96 -16.93
CA LEU A 30 -6.33 12.31 -16.61
C LEU A 30 -5.50 12.31 -15.31
N PRO A 31 -4.22 12.73 -15.34
CA PRO A 31 -3.32 12.71 -14.19
C PRO A 31 -3.88 13.47 -12.99
N ASN A 32 -4.40 14.68 -13.18
CA ASN A 32 -5.04 15.48 -12.13
C ASN A 32 -6.26 14.80 -11.47
N MET A 33 -6.84 13.77 -12.10
CA MET A 33 -7.95 12.99 -11.55
C MET A 33 -7.53 11.70 -10.85
N LEU A 34 -6.24 11.35 -10.84
CA LEU A 34 -5.74 10.10 -10.26
C LEU A 34 -5.75 10.07 -8.73
N ASN A 35 -5.76 11.24 -8.07
CA ASN A 35 -5.98 11.33 -6.63
C ASN A 35 -7.42 10.96 -6.22
N ARG A 36 -8.33 10.75 -7.19
CA ARG A 36 -9.69 10.23 -6.96
C ARG A 36 -9.75 8.70 -6.98
N HIS A 37 -8.59 8.06 -6.87
CA HIS A 37 -8.39 6.63 -6.70
C HIS A 37 -8.95 5.77 -7.84
N GLY A 38 -8.69 4.47 -7.79
CA GLY A 38 -9.21 3.55 -8.79
C GLY A 38 -9.29 2.11 -8.34
N LEU A 39 -10.00 1.33 -9.14
CA LEU A 39 -10.18 -0.11 -9.00
C LEU A 39 -9.76 -0.79 -10.30
N ILE A 40 -8.88 -1.78 -10.21
CA ILE A 40 -8.57 -2.70 -11.29
C ILE A 40 -9.01 -4.10 -10.87
N ALA A 41 -10.12 -4.58 -11.42
CA ALA A 41 -10.69 -5.88 -11.04
C ALA A 41 -10.70 -6.87 -12.21
N GLY A 42 -10.82 -8.16 -11.94
CA GLY A 42 -10.91 -9.22 -12.95
C GLY A 42 -10.23 -10.52 -12.55
N ALA A 43 -10.59 -11.64 -13.19
CA ALA A 43 -10.04 -12.96 -12.88
C ALA A 43 -8.52 -13.04 -13.12
N SER A 44 -7.86 -14.08 -12.59
CA SER A 44 -6.44 -14.30 -12.83
C SER A 44 -6.14 -14.47 -14.34
N GLY A 45 -5.03 -13.89 -14.81
CA GLY A 45 -4.59 -13.96 -16.21
C GLY A 45 -5.40 -13.14 -17.22
N THR A 46 -6.28 -12.24 -16.78
CA THR A 46 -7.16 -11.46 -17.69
C THR A 46 -6.55 -10.14 -18.18
N GLY A 47 -5.52 -9.63 -17.51
CA GLY A 47 -4.81 -8.40 -17.92
C GLY A 47 -4.66 -7.32 -16.83
N LYS A 48 -5.05 -7.60 -15.58
CA LYS A 48 -4.89 -6.67 -14.45
C LYS A 48 -3.47 -6.13 -14.29
N THR A 49 -2.48 -7.03 -14.20
CA THR A 49 -1.06 -6.69 -14.07
C THR A 49 -0.60 -5.80 -15.23
N VAL A 50 -0.98 -6.13 -16.47
CA VAL A 50 -0.67 -5.29 -17.65
C VAL A 50 -1.25 -3.87 -17.52
N THR A 51 -2.48 -3.74 -17.00
CA THR A 51 -3.10 -2.43 -16.80
C THR A 51 -2.39 -1.63 -15.72
N LEU A 52 -2.04 -2.27 -14.59
CA LEU A 52 -1.22 -1.66 -13.55
C LEU A 52 0.09 -1.15 -14.14
N LYS A 53 0.81 -1.98 -14.90
CA LYS A 53 2.07 -1.62 -15.56
C LYS A 53 1.90 -0.41 -16.47
N VAL A 54 0.90 -0.42 -17.37
CA VAL A 54 0.62 0.70 -18.28
C VAL A 54 0.43 2.01 -17.52
N ILE A 55 -0.35 2.01 -16.42
CA ILE A 55 -0.59 3.23 -15.63
C ILE A 55 0.69 3.65 -14.90
N ALA A 56 1.38 2.71 -14.22
CA ALA A 56 2.57 3.02 -13.43
C ALA A 56 3.74 3.51 -14.29
N GLU A 57 3.98 2.88 -15.44
CA GLU A 57 4.99 3.26 -16.42
C GLU A 57 4.71 4.66 -17.00
N SER A 58 3.45 4.93 -17.35
CA SER A 58 3.05 6.25 -17.85
C SER A 58 3.22 7.34 -16.79
N LEU A 59 2.90 7.04 -15.52
CA LEU A 59 3.15 7.95 -14.39
C LEU A 59 4.64 8.23 -14.21
N SER A 60 5.48 7.19 -14.27
CA SER A 60 6.93 7.34 -14.22
C SER A 60 7.44 8.23 -15.36
N GLN A 61 6.96 8.07 -16.60
CA GLN A 61 7.31 8.98 -17.70
C GLN A 61 6.91 10.44 -17.45
N MET A 62 5.84 10.66 -16.68
CA MET A 62 5.41 12.00 -16.26
C MET A 62 6.21 12.55 -15.08
N GLY A 63 7.21 11.83 -14.57
CA GLY A 63 7.95 12.21 -13.37
C GLY A 63 7.14 12.04 -12.08
N VAL A 64 6.13 11.17 -12.07
CA VAL A 64 5.33 10.85 -10.87
C VAL A 64 5.77 9.49 -10.34
N SER A 65 6.18 9.46 -9.08
CA SER A 65 6.58 8.22 -8.42
C SER A 65 5.37 7.31 -8.17
N THR A 66 5.61 6.01 -8.10
CA THR A 66 4.57 5.03 -7.76
C THR A 66 5.03 4.16 -6.61
N PHE A 67 4.09 3.64 -5.83
CA PHE A 67 4.36 2.57 -4.87
C PHE A 67 3.52 1.36 -5.24
N ILE A 68 4.13 0.19 -5.35
CA ILE A 68 3.48 -1.03 -5.83
C ILE A 68 3.75 -2.15 -4.84
N ALA A 69 2.70 -2.65 -4.19
CA ALA A 69 2.77 -3.86 -3.38
C ALA A 69 2.68 -5.09 -4.30
N ASP A 70 3.82 -5.69 -4.63
CA ASP A 70 3.91 -6.84 -5.54
C ASP A 70 3.80 -8.15 -4.76
N VAL A 71 2.58 -8.68 -4.72
CA VAL A 71 2.27 -9.96 -4.06
C VAL A 71 2.73 -11.16 -4.88
N LYS A 72 2.77 -11.03 -6.21
CA LYS A 72 3.10 -12.13 -7.12
C LYS A 72 4.60 -12.23 -7.37
N GLY A 73 5.34 -11.15 -7.16
CA GLY A 73 6.76 -11.02 -7.52
C GLY A 73 6.97 -11.03 -9.04
N ASP A 74 5.97 -10.64 -9.81
CA ASP A 74 5.98 -10.70 -11.28
C ASP A 74 6.23 -9.35 -11.96
N LEU A 75 6.47 -8.28 -11.18
CA LEU A 75 6.67 -6.93 -11.70
C LEU A 75 8.15 -6.53 -11.85
N SER A 76 9.10 -7.34 -11.36
CA SER A 76 10.53 -7.00 -11.37
C SER A 76 11.09 -6.73 -12.78
N GLY A 77 10.43 -7.25 -13.82
CA GLY A 77 10.72 -6.96 -15.23
C GLY A 77 10.64 -5.48 -15.64
N MET A 78 10.12 -4.61 -14.77
CA MET A 78 10.12 -3.15 -14.96
C MET A 78 11.51 -2.53 -15.16
N ILE A 79 12.56 -3.18 -14.66
CA ILE A 79 13.96 -2.73 -14.82
C ILE A 79 14.57 -3.11 -16.18
N GLN A 80 13.80 -3.77 -17.05
CA GLN A 80 14.22 -4.20 -18.38
C GLN A 80 13.28 -3.66 -19.46
N GLU A 81 13.84 -3.43 -20.65
CA GLU A 81 13.06 -3.04 -21.82
C GLU A 81 12.11 -4.17 -22.24
N GLY A 82 10.92 -3.80 -22.70
CA GLY A 82 9.97 -4.73 -23.31
C GLY A 82 10.48 -5.28 -24.64
N ASP A 83 9.83 -6.34 -25.12
CA ASP A 83 10.11 -6.92 -26.42
C ASP A 83 9.06 -6.48 -27.44
N LEU A 84 9.45 -5.60 -28.37
CA LEU A 84 8.60 -5.11 -29.45
C LEU A 84 8.02 -6.23 -30.32
N SER A 85 8.76 -7.34 -30.51
CA SER A 85 8.29 -8.45 -31.33
C SER A 85 7.05 -9.12 -30.72
N VAL A 86 6.99 -9.20 -29.38
CA VAL A 86 5.87 -9.80 -28.62
C VAL A 86 4.63 -8.91 -28.63
N ILE A 87 4.79 -7.59 -28.66
CA ILE A 87 3.67 -6.63 -28.55
C ILE A 87 3.24 -6.01 -29.89
N SER A 88 4.02 -6.19 -30.95
CA SER A 88 3.78 -5.66 -32.31
C SER A 88 2.35 -5.88 -32.81
N GLY A 89 1.83 -7.10 -32.75
CA GLY A 89 0.48 -7.42 -33.21
C GLY A 89 -0.64 -6.79 -32.37
N ARG A 90 -0.36 -6.35 -31.12
CA ARG A 90 -1.29 -5.57 -30.31
C ARG A 90 -1.23 -4.09 -30.68
N LEU A 91 -0.04 -3.56 -30.91
CA LEU A 91 0.16 -2.18 -31.38
C LEU A 91 -0.50 -1.94 -32.73
N GLU A 92 -0.38 -2.90 -33.66
CA GLU A 92 -1.04 -2.83 -34.98
C GLU A 92 -2.57 -2.75 -34.86
N LYS A 93 -3.17 -3.56 -33.97
CA LYS A 93 -4.63 -3.51 -33.70
C LYS A 93 -5.08 -2.19 -33.06
N LEU A 94 -4.20 -1.56 -32.29
CA LEU A 94 -4.45 -0.24 -31.68
C LEU A 94 -4.10 0.92 -32.63
N GLY A 95 -3.55 0.62 -33.81
CA GLY A 95 -3.08 1.63 -34.77
C GLY A 95 -1.98 2.52 -34.20
N ILE A 96 -1.09 1.98 -33.36
CA ILE A 96 0.01 2.72 -32.74
C ILE A 96 1.31 2.38 -33.46
N THR A 97 1.96 3.40 -34.00
CA THR A 97 3.15 3.24 -34.86
C THR A 97 4.45 3.70 -34.21
N ASP A 98 4.38 4.51 -33.17
CA ASP A 98 5.48 5.17 -32.47
C ASP A 98 5.57 4.71 -31.00
N PHE A 99 5.59 3.39 -30.80
CA PHE A 99 5.76 2.79 -29.49
C PHE A 99 7.23 2.49 -29.23
N GLU A 100 7.78 3.01 -28.12
CA GLU A 100 9.13 2.73 -27.67
C GLU A 100 9.09 1.88 -26.40
N VAL A 101 9.79 0.75 -26.43
CA VAL A 101 10.03 -0.07 -25.25
C VAL A 101 11.13 0.54 -24.41
N ARG A 102 11.03 0.43 -23.09
CA ARG A 102 12.01 1.03 -22.17
C ARG A 102 12.00 0.34 -20.82
N LYS A 103 13.10 0.51 -20.09
CA LYS A 103 13.19 0.23 -18.66
C LYS A 103 12.85 1.47 -17.83
N PHE A 104 12.58 1.23 -16.56
CA PHE A 104 12.20 2.26 -15.60
C PHE A 104 13.05 2.15 -14.34
N PRO A 105 13.27 3.26 -13.62
CA PRO A 105 14.04 3.24 -12.39
C PRO A 105 13.15 2.74 -11.24
N VAL A 106 13.69 1.82 -10.45
CA VAL A 106 12.94 1.06 -9.44
C VAL A 106 13.71 1.03 -8.13
N HIS A 107 13.01 1.34 -7.04
CA HIS A 107 13.45 1.03 -5.68
C HIS A 107 12.81 -0.29 -5.26
N PHE A 108 13.60 -1.34 -4.98
CA PHE A 108 13.06 -2.57 -4.42
C PHE A 108 13.08 -2.51 -2.89
N PHE A 109 11.95 -2.82 -2.27
CA PHE A 109 11.75 -2.78 -0.83
C PHE A 109 11.31 -4.14 -0.29
N ASP A 110 11.67 -4.45 0.95
CA ASP A 110 11.29 -5.68 1.62
C ASP A 110 11.19 -5.48 3.14
N VAL A 111 10.08 -5.90 3.74
CA VAL A 111 9.89 -5.89 5.21
C VAL A 111 10.77 -6.94 5.89
N TYR A 112 10.97 -8.11 5.28
CA TYR A 112 11.82 -9.17 5.81
C TYR A 112 13.31 -9.02 5.46
N ARG A 113 13.66 -7.97 4.70
CA ARG A 113 15.05 -7.57 4.41
C ARG A 113 15.86 -8.62 3.63
N LYS A 114 15.19 -9.42 2.79
CA LYS A 114 15.81 -10.48 1.98
C LYS A 114 16.06 -10.02 0.55
N LYS A 115 15.09 -9.35 -0.07
CA LYS A 115 15.08 -9.02 -1.51
C LYS A 115 14.82 -7.54 -1.82
N GLY A 116 15.24 -6.64 -0.92
CA GLY A 116 15.06 -5.20 -1.12
C GLY A 116 15.67 -4.39 0.01
N HIS A 117 15.63 -3.06 -0.16
CA HIS A 117 15.90 -2.11 0.91
C HIS A 117 14.95 -2.38 2.08
N PRO A 118 15.46 -2.47 3.32
CA PRO A 118 14.62 -2.69 4.49
C PRO A 118 13.55 -1.61 4.66
N ILE A 119 12.28 -2.00 4.71
CA ILE A 119 11.23 -1.13 5.21
C ILE A 119 11.14 -1.28 6.71
N ARG A 120 11.22 -0.16 7.42
CA ARG A 120 10.97 -0.09 8.85
C ARG A 120 10.02 1.05 9.21
N ALA A 121 9.40 0.91 10.36
CA ALA A 121 8.54 1.86 11.03
C ALA A 121 8.95 1.92 12.51
N ILE A 122 8.60 3.00 13.21
CA ILE A 122 8.72 3.03 14.68
C ILE A 122 7.34 2.99 15.31
N MET A 123 7.22 2.38 16.49
CA MET A 123 5.94 2.21 17.19
C MET A 123 5.26 3.55 17.51
N GLU A 124 6.03 4.58 17.85
CA GLU A 124 5.51 5.93 18.10
C GLU A 124 4.83 6.61 16.91
N GLU A 125 5.11 6.20 15.67
CA GLU A 125 4.41 6.71 14.50
C GLU A 125 2.96 6.23 14.42
N PHE A 126 2.59 5.25 15.27
CA PHE A 126 1.24 4.77 15.41
C PHE A 126 0.60 5.40 16.65
N ASP A 127 -0.49 6.12 16.45
CA ASP A 127 -1.29 6.56 17.59
C ASP A 127 -1.93 5.35 18.31
N SER A 128 -2.31 5.54 19.58
CA SER A 128 -2.91 4.48 20.40
C SER A 128 -4.14 3.84 19.74
N LEU A 129 -4.90 4.65 19.00
CA LEU A 129 -6.12 4.21 18.35
C LEU A 129 -5.77 3.29 17.17
N LEU A 130 -4.80 3.66 16.34
CA LEU A 130 -4.33 2.87 15.22
C LEU A 130 -3.75 1.54 15.69
N LEU A 131 -2.88 1.54 16.70
CA LEU A 131 -2.38 0.32 17.32
C LEU A 131 -3.50 -0.55 17.88
N ALA A 132 -4.46 0.04 18.59
CA ALA A 132 -5.59 -0.70 19.14
C ALA A 132 -6.44 -1.36 18.04
N ARG A 133 -6.63 -0.69 16.91
CA ARG A 133 -7.42 -1.21 15.80
C ARG A 133 -6.68 -2.32 15.06
N ILE A 134 -5.38 -2.16 14.84
CA ILE A 134 -4.51 -3.19 14.24
C ILE A 134 -4.47 -4.45 15.12
N LEU A 135 -4.25 -4.27 16.42
CA LEU A 135 -4.16 -5.37 17.38
C LEU A 135 -5.53 -5.94 17.78
N GLU A 136 -6.62 -5.37 17.26
CA GLU A 136 -8.01 -5.72 17.56
C GLU A 136 -8.32 -5.70 19.07
N LEU A 137 -7.81 -4.66 19.74
CA LEU A 137 -8.01 -4.46 21.17
C LEU A 137 -9.46 -4.09 21.46
N THR A 138 -9.96 -4.57 22.59
CA THR A 138 -11.25 -4.10 23.15
C THR A 138 -11.13 -2.67 23.66
N ASP A 139 -12.25 -1.96 23.85
CA ASP A 139 -12.24 -0.59 24.39
C ASP A 139 -11.46 -0.47 25.72
N ALA A 140 -11.56 -1.49 26.58
CA ALA A 140 -10.81 -1.54 27.84
C ALA A 140 -9.29 -1.69 27.60
N GLN A 141 -8.90 -2.51 26.63
CA GLN A 141 -7.51 -2.72 26.25
C GLN A 141 -6.95 -1.49 25.53
N GLU A 142 -7.72 -0.83 24.67
CA GLU A 142 -7.35 0.45 24.06
C GLU A 142 -7.09 1.52 25.14
N GLY A 143 -7.97 1.64 26.14
CA GLY A 143 -7.75 2.55 27.26
C GLY A 143 -6.49 2.21 28.06
N ASN A 144 -6.19 0.93 28.28
CA ASN A 144 -4.95 0.51 28.93
C ASN A 144 -3.71 0.79 28.06
N LEU A 145 -3.81 0.63 26.73
CA LEU A 145 -2.74 1.00 25.79
C LEU A 145 -2.45 2.50 25.83
N GLN A 146 -3.48 3.35 25.88
CA GLN A 146 -3.32 4.79 26.06
C GLN A 146 -2.57 5.11 27.36
N ILE A 147 -2.90 4.43 28.46
CA ILE A 147 -2.17 4.60 29.73
C ILE A 147 -0.71 4.16 29.57
N ILE A 148 -0.43 3.03 28.92
CA ILE A 148 0.93 2.54 28.68
C ILE A 148 1.77 3.59 27.94
N LEU A 149 1.27 4.10 26.81
CA LEU A 149 1.96 5.14 26.04
C LEU A 149 2.12 6.43 26.84
N LYS A 150 1.12 6.80 27.64
CA LYS A 150 1.19 8.02 28.49
C LYS A 150 2.23 7.89 29.61
N VAL A 151 2.35 6.71 30.21
CA VAL A 151 3.37 6.43 31.24
C VAL A 151 4.77 6.52 30.63
N ALA A 152 4.99 5.94 29.45
CA ALA A 152 6.27 6.06 28.73
C ALA A 152 6.63 7.53 28.46
N GLN A 153 5.68 8.32 27.97
CA GLN A 153 5.86 9.76 27.76
C GLN A 153 6.21 10.52 29.05
N ASP A 154 5.52 10.23 30.15
CA ASP A 154 5.77 10.90 31.45
C ASP A 154 7.13 10.48 32.06
N MET A 155 7.63 9.30 31.70
CA MET A 155 8.97 8.81 32.05
C MET A 155 10.05 9.27 31.05
N ASN A 156 9.67 9.98 29.97
CA ASN A 156 10.54 10.38 28.88
C ASN A 156 11.29 9.18 28.25
N LEU A 157 10.54 8.12 27.97
CA LEU A 157 11.02 6.90 27.36
C LEU A 157 10.43 6.73 25.96
N ASP A 158 11.31 6.51 24.99
CA ASP A 158 10.92 6.30 23.61
C ASP A 158 10.43 4.86 23.41
N ILE A 159 9.33 4.71 22.67
CA ILE A 159 8.80 3.41 22.23
C ILE A 159 9.07 3.26 20.74
N ILE A 160 10.21 2.66 20.43
CA ILE A 160 10.71 2.56 19.07
C ILE A 160 10.25 1.24 18.44
N ASP A 161 10.37 0.14 19.17
CA ASP A 161 10.11 -1.19 18.65
C ASP A 161 9.12 -2.02 19.50
N LEU A 162 9.02 -3.31 19.17
CA LEU A 162 8.17 -4.24 19.91
C LEU A 162 8.67 -4.54 21.33
N LYS A 163 9.98 -4.65 21.57
CA LYS A 163 10.52 -4.96 22.91
C LYS A 163 10.24 -3.79 23.86
N ASP A 164 10.27 -2.56 23.36
CA ASP A 164 9.91 -1.36 24.13
C ASP A 164 8.47 -1.38 24.59
N LEU A 165 7.52 -1.59 23.66
CA LEU A 165 6.10 -1.58 23.99
C LEU A 165 5.75 -2.77 24.90
N GLN A 166 6.36 -3.94 24.69
CA GLN A 166 6.22 -5.10 25.58
C GLN A 166 6.77 -4.80 26.98
N ALA A 167 7.95 -4.17 27.09
CA ALA A 167 8.54 -3.82 28.37
C ALA A 167 7.67 -2.82 29.15
N MET A 168 7.21 -1.75 28.48
CA MET A 168 6.30 -0.78 29.08
C MET A 168 4.96 -1.41 29.49
N THR A 169 4.42 -2.31 28.66
CA THR A 169 3.19 -3.05 28.99
C THR A 169 3.37 -3.91 30.24
N ASN A 170 4.52 -4.56 30.40
CA ASN A 170 4.85 -5.35 31.60
C ASN A 170 5.00 -4.45 32.84
N TYR A 171 5.78 -3.37 32.74
CA TYR A 171 6.00 -2.43 33.82
C TYR A 171 4.67 -1.87 34.35
N VAL A 172 3.78 -1.43 33.46
CA VAL A 172 2.45 -0.91 33.83
C VAL A 172 1.58 -1.99 34.49
N GLY A 173 1.71 -3.25 34.07
CA GLY A 173 1.02 -4.37 34.70
C GLY A 173 1.51 -4.72 36.10
N GLU A 174 2.82 -4.63 36.34
CA GLU A 174 3.47 -4.85 37.63
C GLU A 174 3.10 -3.72 38.61
N HIS A 175 3.04 -2.48 38.11
CA HIS A 175 2.73 -1.25 38.88
C HIS A 175 1.25 -0.83 38.83
N ALA A 176 0.36 -1.74 38.43
CA ALA A 176 -1.04 -1.40 38.13
C ALA A 176 -1.78 -0.72 39.29
N SER A 177 -1.49 -1.07 40.55
CA SER A 177 -2.16 -0.47 41.72
C SER A 177 -1.80 1.00 41.92
N GLU A 178 -0.53 1.37 41.70
CA GLU A 178 -0.06 2.75 41.80
C GLU A 178 -0.57 3.57 40.62
N LEU A 179 -0.36 3.05 39.41
CA LEU A 179 -0.73 3.75 38.18
C LEU A 179 -2.24 3.91 38.04
N SER A 180 -3.04 2.98 38.59
CA SER A 180 -4.50 3.09 38.57
C SER A 180 -5.03 4.33 39.28
N LEU A 181 -4.34 4.79 40.33
CA LEU A 181 -4.73 6.00 41.07
C LEU A 181 -4.43 7.28 40.28
N LYS A 182 -3.39 7.26 39.44
CA LYS A 182 -2.90 8.43 38.70
C LYS A 182 -3.52 8.56 37.31
N TYR A 183 -3.64 7.45 36.58
CA TYR A 183 -4.03 7.43 35.16
C TYR A 183 -5.39 6.79 34.88
N GLY A 184 -6.02 6.19 35.89
CA GLY A 184 -7.28 5.46 35.76
C GLY A 184 -7.06 3.94 35.69
N ASN A 185 -8.16 3.19 35.70
CA ASN A 185 -8.16 1.76 35.98
C ASN A 185 -7.27 0.92 35.04
N VAL A 186 -6.16 0.40 35.58
CA VAL A 186 -5.26 -0.55 34.91
C VAL A 186 -5.57 -1.96 35.39
N THR A 187 -5.89 -2.87 34.48
CA THR A 187 -6.28 -4.25 34.83
C THR A 187 -5.30 -5.27 34.28
N LYS A 188 -4.87 -6.22 35.12
CA LYS A 188 -3.97 -7.32 34.69
C LYS A 188 -4.53 -8.13 33.50
N GLN A 189 -5.85 -8.25 33.43
CA GLN A 189 -6.52 -8.92 32.30
C GLN A 189 -6.32 -8.17 30.97
N SER A 190 -6.43 -6.84 30.98
CA SER A 190 -6.22 -6.03 29.77
C SER A 190 -4.76 -6.05 29.35
N ILE A 191 -3.83 -5.91 30.30
CA ILE A 191 -2.38 -6.02 30.07
C ILE A 191 -2.02 -7.38 29.44
N GLY A 192 -2.50 -8.49 30.01
CA GLY A 192 -2.27 -9.83 29.43
C GLY A 192 -2.97 -10.04 28.08
N GLY A 193 -4.02 -9.30 27.77
CA GLY A 193 -4.64 -9.24 26.45
C GLY A 193 -3.74 -8.58 25.42
N ILE A 194 -3.22 -7.40 25.74
CA ILE A 194 -2.30 -6.63 24.89
C ILE A 194 -1.02 -7.43 24.63
N GLN A 195 -0.40 -8.00 25.66
CA GLN A 195 0.82 -8.82 25.50
C GLN A 195 0.65 -9.98 24.51
N ARG A 196 -0.49 -10.69 24.57
CA ARG A 196 -0.75 -11.79 23.61
C ARG A 196 -0.88 -11.31 22.17
N LYS A 197 -1.45 -10.12 21.95
CA LYS A 197 -1.56 -9.52 20.62
C LYS A 197 -0.20 -9.03 20.11
N LEU A 198 0.63 -8.45 20.97
CA LEU A 198 2.02 -8.10 20.63
C LEU A 198 2.84 -9.34 20.27
N LEU A 199 2.72 -10.42 21.06
CA LEU A 199 3.39 -11.69 20.76
C LEU A 199 2.92 -12.31 19.43
N GLN A 200 1.62 -12.23 19.12
CA GLN A 200 1.10 -12.69 17.83
C GLN A 200 1.70 -11.90 16.66
N LEU A 201 1.85 -10.58 16.82
CA LEU A 201 2.45 -9.71 15.81
C LEU A 201 3.95 -10.00 15.65
N GLU A 202 4.67 -10.19 16.75
CA GLU A 202 6.07 -10.61 16.77
C GLU A 202 6.29 -11.95 16.04
N GLN A 203 5.43 -12.94 16.27
CA GLN A 203 5.48 -14.24 15.58
C GLN A 203 5.31 -14.15 14.06
N GLN A 204 4.70 -13.08 13.55
CA GLN A 204 4.58 -12.81 12.11
C GLN A 204 5.82 -12.09 11.54
N GLY A 205 6.82 -11.81 12.37
CA GLY A 205 8.07 -11.17 11.95
C GLY A 205 8.05 -9.65 12.05
N ALA A 206 7.15 -9.09 12.87
CA ALA A 206 7.00 -7.64 13.02
C ALA A 206 8.24 -6.94 13.62
N THR A 207 9.17 -7.67 14.25
CA THR A 207 10.49 -7.16 14.64
C THR A 207 11.33 -6.70 13.44
N ASN A 208 11.07 -7.23 12.25
CA ASN A 208 11.72 -6.74 11.03
C ASN A 208 11.18 -5.38 10.60
N LEU A 209 9.90 -5.09 10.89
CA LEU A 209 9.22 -3.83 10.58
C LEU A 209 9.50 -2.77 11.66
N PHE A 210 9.35 -3.09 12.94
CA PHE A 210 9.44 -2.12 14.03
C PHE A 210 10.87 -1.96 14.53
N CYS A 211 11.58 -0.95 14.00
CA CYS A 211 13.00 -0.67 14.26
C CYS A 211 13.46 0.54 13.44
N MET A 212 14.73 0.92 13.55
CA MET A 212 15.28 2.10 12.85
C MET A 212 16.36 1.75 11.80
N PRO A 213 16.55 2.60 10.78
CA PRO A 213 15.79 3.84 10.51
C PRO A 213 14.43 3.58 9.86
N ALA A 214 13.40 4.33 10.28
CA ALA A 214 12.09 4.32 9.66
C ALA A 214 12.12 4.89 8.24
N LEU A 215 11.23 4.38 7.38
CA LEU A 215 11.09 4.85 6.00
C LEU A 215 10.67 6.31 5.96
N SER A 216 11.42 7.12 5.21
CA SER A 216 11.04 8.48 4.87
C SER A 216 10.07 8.47 3.69
N ILE A 217 8.86 9.03 3.84
CA ILE A 217 7.91 9.18 2.73
C ILE A 217 8.50 10.03 1.59
N HIS A 218 9.37 10.97 1.91
CA HIS A 218 10.04 11.80 0.91
C HIS A 218 10.97 11.00 0.00
N ASP A 219 11.53 9.88 0.48
CA ASP A 219 12.39 9.03 -0.35
C ASP A 219 11.58 8.27 -1.40
N LEU A 220 10.28 8.06 -1.17
CA LEU A 220 9.38 7.45 -2.15
C LEU A 220 9.01 8.41 -3.29
N ILE A 221 9.16 9.72 -3.08
CA ILE A 221 8.72 10.78 -3.99
C ILE A 221 9.94 11.46 -4.60
N CYS A 222 10.56 10.76 -5.55
CA CYS A 222 11.74 11.21 -6.24
C CYS A 222 11.75 10.78 -7.72
N THR A 223 12.70 11.32 -8.48
CA THR A 223 12.83 11.06 -9.91
C THR A 223 14.28 10.77 -10.28
N GLU A 224 14.49 9.86 -11.22
CA GLU A 224 15.80 9.58 -11.84
C GLU A 224 15.72 9.84 -13.35
N GLY A 225 16.59 10.71 -13.87
CA GLY A 225 16.56 11.08 -15.29
C GLY A 225 15.24 11.72 -15.76
N GLY A 226 14.50 12.35 -14.84
CA GLY A 226 13.17 12.93 -15.10
C GLY A 226 12.01 11.92 -15.00
N LEU A 227 12.31 10.63 -14.79
CA LEU A 227 11.32 9.58 -14.58
C LEU A 227 10.99 9.45 -13.10
N GLY A 228 9.72 9.32 -12.76
CA GLY A 228 9.29 9.05 -11.38
C GLY A 228 9.78 7.67 -10.93
N MET A 229 10.35 7.60 -9.74
CA MET A 229 10.80 6.32 -9.17
C MET A 229 9.62 5.39 -8.91
N MET A 230 9.77 4.13 -9.31
CA MET A 230 8.78 3.10 -9.01
C MET A 230 9.24 2.31 -7.78
N ASN A 231 8.59 2.54 -6.66
CA ASN A 231 8.85 1.87 -5.40
C ASN A 231 8.10 0.53 -5.41
N MET A 232 8.83 -0.58 -5.41
CA MET A 232 8.27 -1.92 -5.48
C MET A 232 8.51 -2.65 -4.17
N LEU A 233 7.43 -3.01 -3.47
CA LEU A 233 7.50 -3.81 -2.27
C LEU A 233 7.30 -5.29 -2.61
N GLU A 234 8.33 -6.09 -2.32
CA GLU A 234 8.25 -7.55 -2.33
C GLU A 234 7.31 -8.02 -1.21
N CYS A 235 6.15 -8.56 -1.59
CA CYS A 235 5.12 -8.98 -0.65
C CYS A 235 4.91 -10.49 -0.59
N GLN A 236 5.62 -11.34 -1.35
CA GLN A 236 5.35 -12.78 -1.40
C GLN A 236 5.32 -13.46 -0.01
N GLU A 237 6.26 -13.11 0.87
CA GLU A 237 6.31 -13.61 2.25
C GLU A 237 5.37 -12.81 3.16
N LEU A 238 5.37 -11.48 3.06
CA LEU A 238 4.51 -10.58 3.84
C LEU A 238 3.02 -10.89 3.67
N PHE A 239 2.63 -11.32 2.48
CA PHE A 239 1.28 -11.72 2.12
C PHE A 239 0.80 -12.96 2.90
N GLN A 240 1.70 -13.82 3.36
CA GLN A 240 1.37 -14.98 4.19
C GLN A 240 1.08 -14.59 5.65
N HIS A 241 1.32 -13.32 6.00
CA HIS A 241 1.17 -12.76 7.34
C HIS A 241 0.21 -11.54 7.34
N PRO A 242 -1.11 -11.76 7.24
CA PRO A 242 -2.09 -10.69 6.98
C PRO A 242 -2.12 -9.58 8.03
N LEU A 243 -1.88 -9.90 9.30
CA LEU A 243 -1.86 -8.90 10.37
C LEU A 243 -0.65 -7.97 10.21
N LEU A 244 0.54 -8.52 9.91
CA LEU A 244 1.72 -7.70 9.65
C LEU A 244 1.57 -6.87 8.36
N TYR A 245 1.01 -7.45 7.31
CA TYR A 245 0.73 -6.73 6.06
C TYR A 245 -0.24 -5.55 6.28
N ALA A 246 -1.34 -5.78 6.99
CA ALA A 246 -2.30 -4.72 7.33
C ALA A 246 -1.65 -3.65 8.23
N THR A 247 -0.82 -4.06 9.20
CA THR A 247 -0.05 -3.15 10.08
C THR A 247 0.83 -2.22 9.24
N PHE A 248 1.64 -2.79 8.35
CA PHE A 248 2.52 -2.03 7.46
C PHE A 248 1.73 -1.08 6.57
N LEU A 249 0.65 -1.55 5.92
CA LEU A 249 -0.09 -0.72 4.99
C LEU A 249 -0.73 0.48 5.67
N LEU A 250 -1.39 0.23 6.81
CA LEU A 250 -2.08 1.26 7.56
C LEU A 250 -1.11 2.31 8.08
N TRP A 251 0.06 1.88 8.54
CA TRP A 251 1.14 2.77 8.88
C TRP A 251 1.57 3.63 7.70
N LEU A 252 1.85 3.02 6.54
CA LEU A 252 2.31 3.73 5.36
C LEU A 252 1.30 4.80 4.94
N LEU A 253 0.03 4.44 4.86
CA LEU A 253 -1.05 5.36 4.51
C LEU A 253 -1.23 6.47 5.57
N ASN A 254 -1.14 6.14 6.86
CA ASN A 254 -1.19 7.12 7.94
C ASN A 254 0.00 8.09 7.88
N ARG A 255 1.20 7.58 7.64
CA ARG A 255 2.44 8.36 7.54
C ARG A 255 2.38 9.33 6.37
N ILE A 256 1.88 8.89 5.23
CA ILE A 256 1.62 9.76 4.06
C ILE A 256 0.67 10.90 4.43
N TYR A 257 -0.40 10.63 5.16
CA TYR A 257 -1.36 11.65 5.59
C TYR A 257 -0.73 12.68 6.53
N GLN A 258 0.14 12.23 7.45
CA GLN A 258 0.84 13.11 8.41
C GLN A 258 1.94 13.94 7.75
N ASP A 259 2.74 13.33 6.88
CA ASP A 259 3.97 13.93 6.33
C ASP A 259 3.69 14.86 5.16
N LEU A 260 2.72 14.52 4.31
CA LEU A 260 2.43 15.32 3.13
C LEU A 260 1.53 16.52 3.49
N PRO A 261 1.84 17.72 2.96
CA PRO A 261 0.94 18.86 3.10
C PRO A 261 -0.31 18.66 2.25
N GLU A 262 -1.42 19.25 2.69
CA GLU A 262 -2.61 19.38 1.85
C GLU A 262 -2.27 20.21 0.61
N VAL A 263 -2.84 19.79 -0.52
CA VAL A 263 -2.73 20.46 -1.81
C VAL A 263 -4.13 20.66 -2.38
N GLY A 264 -4.31 21.79 -3.06
CA GLY A 264 -5.50 22.01 -3.87
C GLY A 264 -5.46 21.19 -5.16
N ASP A 265 -5.98 21.77 -6.23
CA ASP A 265 -5.93 21.14 -7.54
C ASP A 265 -4.50 21.14 -8.07
N VAL A 266 -3.97 19.93 -8.31
CA VAL A 266 -2.62 19.70 -8.85
C VAL A 266 -2.74 19.11 -10.25
N GLU A 267 -1.82 19.48 -11.16
CA GLU A 267 -1.82 18.98 -12.54
C GLU A 267 -1.60 17.46 -12.64
N LYS A 268 -0.87 16.90 -11.67
CA LYS A 268 -0.58 15.47 -11.54
C LYS A 268 -0.42 15.13 -10.04
N PRO A 269 -0.65 13.87 -9.64
CA PRO A 269 -0.51 13.48 -8.24
C PRO A 269 0.96 13.50 -7.83
N LYS A 270 1.23 13.61 -6.53
CA LYS A 270 2.59 13.51 -5.98
C LYS A 270 3.12 12.08 -6.08
N ILE A 271 2.25 11.11 -5.82
CA ILE A 271 2.55 9.67 -5.86
C ILE A 271 1.26 8.88 -6.03
N VAL A 272 1.34 7.70 -6.66
CA VAL A 272 0.20 6.77 -6.80
C VAL A 272 0.56 5.40 -6.24
N PHE A 273 -0.30 4.87 -5.37
CA PHE A 273 -0.18 3.56 -4.76
C PHE A 273 -0.98 2.52 -5.52
N PHE A 274 -0.41 1.33 -5.70
CA PHE A 274 -1.03 0.15 -6.28
C PHE A 274 -0.93 -0.99 -5.29
N PHE A 275 -2.07 -1.45 -4.79
CA PHE A 275 -2.15 -2.59 -3.87
C PHE A 275 -2.67 -3.81 -4.63
N ASP A 276 -1.76 -4.70 -5.06
CA ASP A 276 -2.15 -5.98 -5.65
C ASP A 276 -2.75 -6.91 -4.60
N GLU A 277 -3.68 -7.76 -5.05
CA GLU A 277 -4.47 -8.64 -4.20
C GLU A 277 -5.11 -7.92 -2.99
N ALA A 278 -5.67 -6.73 -3.24
CA ALA A 278 -6.24 -5.84 -2.24
C ALA A 278 -7.32 -6.51 -1.34
N HIS A 279 -7.94 -7.59 -1.80
CA HIS A 279 -8.92 -8.36 -1.03
C HIS A 279 -8.43 -8.77 0.36
N LEU A 280 -7.12 -8.99 0.54
CA LEU A 280 -6.57 -9.33 1.86
C LEU A 280 -6.63 -8.20 2.88
N LEU A 281 -6.68 -6.96 2.43
CA LEU A 281 -6.82 -5.81 3.33
C LEU A 281 -8.20 -5.75 3.98
N PHE A 282 -9.17 -6.41 3.36
CA PHE A 282 -10.57 -6.28 3.70
C PHE A 282 -11.18 -7.59 4.21
N LYS A 283 -10.66 -8.73 3.76
CA LYS A 283 -11.15 -10.05 4.14
C LYS A 283 -10.91 -10.27 5.64
N ASP A 284 -11.99 -10.58 6.35
CA ASP A 284 -12.01 -10.83 7.79
C ASP A 284 -11.48 -9.66 8.66
N ALA A 285 -11.26 -8.49 8.05
CA ALA A 285 -10.81 -7.30 8.74
C ALA A 285 -11.92 -6.78 9.68
N PRO A 286 -11.60 -6.45 10.94
CA PRO A 286 -12.56 -5.85 11.85
C PRO A 286 -13.15 -4.57 11.27
N LYS A 287 -14.43 -4.31 11.55
CA LYS A 287 -15.11 -3.10 11.06
C LYS A 287 -14.32 -1.82 11.34
N ALA A 288 -13.75 -1.72 12.54
CA ALA A 288 -13.03 -0.52 12.93
C ALA A 288 -11.70 -0.32 12.16
N LEU A 289 -11.13 -1.40 11.61
CA LEU A 289 -10.00 -1.35 10.68
C LEU A 289 -10.45 -0.85 9.30
N LEU A 290 -11.57 -1.39 8.80
CA LEU A 290 -12.18 -0.97 7.53
C LEU A 290 -12.53 0.52 7.54
N ASP A 291 -13.15 1.00 8.62
CA ASP A 291 -13.51 2.41 8.80
C ASP A 291 -12.25 3.31 8.74
N LYS A 292 -11.13 2.84 9.31
CA LYS A 292 -9.85 3.58 9.26
C LYS A 292 -9.25 3.58 7.86
N ILE A 293 -9.29 2.46 7.12
CA ILE A 293 -8.83 2.41 5.72
C ILE A 293 -9.64 3.38 4.87
N GLU A 294 -10.97 3.36 4.98
CA GLU A 294 -11.86 4.28 4.27
C GLU A 294 -11.51 5.74 4.58
N GLN A 295 -11.35 6.06 5.87
CA GLN A 295 -10.97 7.40 6.30
C GLN A 295 -9.64 7.83 5.69
N ILE A 296 -8.60 7.00 5.74
CA ILE A 296 -7.29 7.37 5.23
C ILE A 296 -7.32 7.53 3.70
N VAL A 297 -7.96 6.61 2.97
CA VAL A 297 -8.11 6.73 1.50
C VAL A 297 -8.77 8.06 1.15
N LYS A 298 -9.85 8.43 1.84
CA LYS A 298 -10.50 9.73 1.65
C LYS A 298 -9.58 10.92 1.94
N LEU A 299 -8.75 10.84 2.98
CA LEU A 299 -7.88 11.94 3.42
C LEU A 299 -6.64 12.11 2.52
N VAL A 300 -6.02 11.03 2.05
CA VAL A 300 -4.81 11.13 1.21
C VAL A 300 -5.10 11.77 -0.16
N ARG A 301 -6.36 11.77 -0.61
CA ARG A 301 -6.81 12.50 -1.80
C ARG A 301 -6.45 13.99 -1.75
N SER A 302 -6.70 14.66 -0.62
CA SER A 302 -6.36 16.09 -0.45
C SER A 302 -4.86 16.33 -0.31
N LYS A 303 -4.05 15.28 -0.15
CA LYS A 303 -2.58 15.34 -0.16
C LYS A 303 -1.99 15.15 -1.56
N GLY A 304 -2.84 14.94 -2.57
CA GLY A 304 -2.43 14.69 -3.95
C GLY A 304 -1.96 13.26 -4.19
N VAL A 305 -2.50 12.30 -3.43
CA VAL A 305 -2.11 10.88 -3.50
C VAL A 305 -3.19 10.06 -4.18
N GLY A 306 -2.80 9.29 -5.19
CA GLY A 306 -3.67 8.30 -5.84
C GLY A 306 -3.56 6.93 -5.17
N VAL A 307 -4.65 6.17 -5.13
CA VAL A 307 -4.66 4.79 -4.61
C VAL A 307 -5.44 3.92 -5.59
N PHE A 308 -4.84 2.84 -6.04
CA PHE A 308 -5.46 1.83 -6.90
C PHE A 308 -5.47 0.51 -6.15
N PHE A 309 -6.67 -0.03 -5.93
CA PHE A 309 -6.83 -1.39 -5.44
C PHE A 309 -6.95 -2.34 -6.63
N ILE A 310 -6.15 -3.40 -6.63
CA ILE A 310 -6.15 -4.41 -7.67
C ILE A 310 -6.62 -5.71 -7.04
N THR A 311 -7.69 -6.29 -7.58
CA THR A 311 -8.35 -7.45 -6.96
C THR A 311 -8.98 -8.37 -8.01
N GLN A 312 -9.43 -9.55 -7.60
CA GLN A 312 -10.07 -10.49 -8.50
C GLN A 312 -11.51 -10.08 -8.80
N SER A 313 -12.23 -9.58 -7.80
CA SER A 313 -13.61 -9.15 -7.91
C SER A 313 -13.84 -7.81 -7.19
N PRO A 314 -14.69 -6.91 -7.70
CA PRO A 314 -15.09 -5.72 -6.95
C PRO A 314 -15.70 -6.04 -5.58
N ASN A 315 -16.35 -7.20 -5.43
CA ASN A 315 -16.94 -7.65 -4.16
C ASN A 315 -15.92 -7.84 -3.04
N ASP A 316 -14.65 -7.96 -3.39
CA ASP A 316 -13.58 -8.15 -2.43
C ASP A 316 -13.23 -6.85 -1.68
N VAL A 317 -13.77 -5.72 -2.14
CA VAL A 317 -13.56 -4.39 -1.55
C VAL A 317 -14.88 -3.92 -0.91
N PRO A 318 -14.86 -3.40 0.34
CA PRO A 318 -16.05 -2.89 1.00
C PRO A 318 -16.71 -1.77 0.19
N ASN A 319 -18.05 -1.75 0.18
CA ASN A 319 -18.82 -0.75 -0.57
C ASN A 319 -18.45 0.71 -0.22
N SER A 320 -18.09 0.98 1.03
CA SER A 320 -17.73 2.32 1.47
C SER A 320 -16.38 2.78 0.90
N VAL A 321 -15.42 1.85 0.77
CA VAL A 321 -14.14 2.09 0.06
C VAL A 321 -14.37 2.16 -1.45
N LEU A 322 -15.16 1.24 -2.04
CA LEU A 322 -15.53 1.27 -3.46
C LEU A 322 -16.16 2.60 -3.90
N ALA A 323 -16.92 3.25 -3.01
CA ALA A 323 -17.51 4.56 -3.27
C ALA A 323 -16.46 5.69 -3.40
N GLN A 324 -15.24 5.49 -2.89
CA GLN A 324 -14.12 6.42 -3.07
C GLN A 324 -13.32 6.17 -4.36
N LEU A 325 -13.49 5.00 -4.99
CA LEU A 325 -12.73 4.58 -6.17
C LEU A 325 -13.44 5.05 -7.44
N SER A 326 -12.98 6.17 -7.98
CA SER A 326 -13.69 6.85 -9.07
C SER A 326 -13.30 6.34 -10.45
N ASN A 327 -12.05 5.88 -10.64
CA ASN A 327 -11.61 5.24 -11.87
C ASN A 327 -11.88 3.73 -11.81
N ARG A 328 -12.61 3.18 -12.77
CA ARG A 328 -13.02 1.76 -12.80
C ARG A 328 -12.51 1.06 -14.04
N ILE A 329 -11.73 0.01 -13.84
CA ILE A 329 -11.19 -0.83 -14.90
C ILE A 329 -11.51 -2.29 -14.55
N GLN A 330 -12.46 -2.88 -15.27
CA GLN A 330 -12.92 -4.25 -15.05
C GLN A 330 -12.44 -5.14 -16.19
N HIS A 331 -11.50 -6.03 -15.91
CA HIS A 331 -11.12 -7.15 -16.76
C HIS A 331 -12.12 -8.31 -16.62
N ALA A 332 -11.99 -9.31 -17.49
CA ALA A 332 -12.96 -10.41 -17.56
C ALA A 332 -13.16 -11.09 -16.20
N LEU A 333 -14.40 -11.43 -15.86
CA LEU A 333 -14.73 -12.30 -14.73
C LEU A 333 -15.19 -13.64 -15.26
N ARG A 334 -14.79 -14.71 -14.56
CA ARG A 334 -15.31 -16.05 -14.81
C ARG A 334 -16.45 -16.29 -13.83
N ALA A 335 -17.64 -16.59 -14.34
CA ALA A 335 -18.81 -16.84 -13.51
C ALA A 335 -19.38 -18.23 -13.78
N TYR A 336 -19.19 -19.13 -12.82
CA TYR A 336 -19.70 -20.51 -12.83
C TYR A 336 -20.64 -20.77 -11.65
N THR A 337 -20.53 -19.97 -10.58
CA THR A 337 -21.31 -20.10 -9.35
C THR A 337 -22.31 -18.95 -9.20
N PRO A 338 -23.39 -19.12 -8.41
CA PRO A 338 -24.34 -18.04 -8.13
C PRO A 338 -23.69 -16.79 -7.53
N THR A 339 -22.65 -16.96 -6.73
CA THR A 339 -21.89 -15.85 -6.13
C THR A 339 -21.14 -15.06 -7.19
N GLU A 340 -20.49 -15.73 -8.13
CA GLU A 340 -19.76 -15.07 -9.23
C GLU A 340 -20.72 -14.39 -10.21
N ILE A 341 -21.90 -14.96 -10.48
CA ILE A 341 -22.93 -14.30 -11.31
C ILE A 341 -23.40 -13.00 -10.66
N LYS A 342 -23.59 -12.99 -9.34
CA LYS A 342 -23.90 -11.76 -8.59
C LYS A 342 -22.75 -10.75 -8.67
N ALA A 343 -21.49 -11.21 -8.62
CA ALA A 343 -20.32 -10.36 -8.77
C ALA A 343 -20.26 -9.69 -10.15
N VAL A 344 -20.52 -10.44 -11.22
CA VAL A 344 -20.62 -9.89 -12.59
C VAL A 344 -21.69 -8.81 -12.66
N LYS A 345 -22.87 -9.07 -12.10
CA LYS A 345 -23.96 -8.09 -12.10
C LYS A 345 -23.59 -6.82 -11.32
N LEU A 346 -23.02 -6.97 -10.12
CA LEU A 346 -22.61 -5.81 -9.31
C LEU A 346 -21.52 -4.99 -10.03
N ALA A 347 -20.54 -5.67 -10.62
CA ALA A 347 -19.49 -5.02 -11.40
C ALA A 347 -20.10 -4.22 -12.57
N ALA A 348 -21.05 -4.81 -13.28
CA ALA A 348 -21.75 -4.16 -14.39
C ALA A 348 -22.57 -2.94 -13.94
N ASP A 349 -23.37 -3.08 -12.87
CA ASP A 349 -24.22 -2.02 -12.32
C ASP A 349 -23.41 -0.83 -11.76
N SER A 350 -22.12 -1.04 -11.52
CA SER A 350 -21.22 -0.03 -10.96
C SER A 350 -20.68 0.98 -11.97
N PHE A 351 -20.92 0.73 -13.26
CA PHE A 351 -20.48 1.58 -14.36
C PHE A 351 -21.54 2.61 -14.76
N ARG A 352 -21.09 3.75 -15.29
CA ARG A 352 -21.99 4.63 -16.04
C ARG A 352 -22.41 3.92 -17.33
N ALA A 353 -23.71 3.62 -17.43
CA ALA A 353 -24.28 2.78 -18.49
C ALA A 353 -23.98 3.31 -19.90
N ASN A 354 -23.69 2.37 -20.80
CA ASN A 354 -23.56 2.61 -22.23
C ASN A 354 -24.74 1.94 -22.95
N PRO A 355 -25.67 2.68 -23.57
CA PRO A 355 -26.84 2.12 -24.24
C PRO A 355 -26.52 1.11 -25.36
N ASN A 356 -25.30 1.15 -25.89
CA ASN A 356 -24.85 0.29 -26.99
C ASN A 356 -24.04 -0.93 -26.52
N LEU A 357 -23.90 -1.13 -25.20
CA LEU A 357 -23.04 -2.17 -24.63
C LEU A 357 -23.73 -2.88 -23.46
N ASP A 358 -23.94 -4.20 -23.59
CA ASP A 358 -24.33 -5.03 -22.43
C ASP A 358 -23.10 -5.29 -21.56
N THR A 359 -22.94 -4.47 -20.52
CA THR A 359 -21.78 -4.52 -19.62
C THR A 359 -21.65 -5.89 -18.94
N ALA A 360 -22.75 -6.53 -18.53
CA ALA A 360 -22.70 -7.83 -17.85
C ALA A 360 -22.29 -8.96 -18.80
N GLU A 361 -22.82 -8.95 -20.02
CA GLU A 361 -22.41 -9.90 -21.07
C GLU A 361 -20.92 -9.74 -21.39
N ARG A 362 -20.45 -8.51 -21.57
CA ARG A 362 -19.05 -8.23 -21.93
C ARG A 362 -18.07 -8.59 -20.84
N ILE A 363 -18.40 -8.37 -19.55
CA ILE A 363 -17.57 -8.82 -18.43
C ILE A 363 -17.26 -10.32 -18.51
N THR A 364 -18.22 -11.12 -18.97
CA THR A 364 -18.08 -12.58 -19.04
C THR A 364 -17.32 -13.03 -20.29
N ASN A 365 -17.47 -12.30 -21.39
CA ASN A 365 -17.09 -12.77 -22.74
C ASN A 365 -15.87 -12.05 -23.34
N MET A 366 -15.38 -10.96 -22.75
CA MET A 366 -14.24 -10.22 -23.32
C MET A 366 -12.92 -11.00 -23.24
N LYS A 367 -12.06 -10.76 -24.23
CA LYS A 367 -10.76 -11.43 -24.36
C LYS A 367 -9.75 -10.84 -23.37
N THR A 368 -8.74 -11.64 -23.02
CA THR A 368 -7.57 -11.15 -22.26
C THR A 368 -6.94 -9.93 -22.94
N GLY A 369 -6.61 -8.92 -22.13
CA GLY A 369 -6.08 -7.64 -22.62
C GLY A 369 -7.16 -6.62 -23.01
N THR A 370 -8.43 -6.99 -22.91
CA THR A 370 -9.56 -6.07 -23.00
C THR A 370 -10.19 -5.87 -21.62
N ALA A 371 -10.64 -4.66 -21.34
CA ALA A 371 -11.35 -4.33 -20.11
C ALA A 371 -12.53 -3.39 -20.39
N LEU A 372 -13.53 -3.41 -19.52
CA LEU A 372 -14.53 -2.35 -19.43
C LEU A 372 -13.97 -1.21 -18.60
N VAL A 373 -13.94 -0.01 -19.19
CA VAL A 373 -13.28 1.15 -18.59
C VAL A 373 -14.25 2.31 -18.45
N SER A 374 -14.30 2.89 -17.26
CA SER A 374 -14.93 4.16 -16.95
C SER A 374 -13.96 4.95 -16.07
N VAL A 375 -13.39 6.00 -16.65
CA VAL A 375 -12.43 6.90 -15.98
C VAL A 375 -13.13 8.23 -15.72
N LEU A 376 -12.40 9.24 -15.25
CA LEU A 376 -12.96 10.56 -15.02
C LEU A 376 -12.72 11.52 -16.19
N ASP A 377 -13.73 12.32 -16.50
CA ASP A 377 -13.60 13.49 -17.37
C ASP A 377 -13.04 14.71 -16.61
N GLU A 378 -12.90 15.84 -17.31
CA GLU A 378 -12.34 17.09 -16.77
C GLU A 378 -13.18 17.69 -15.63
N ASP A 379 -14.48 17.41 -15.60
CA ASP A 379 -15.40 17.82 -14.53
C ASP A 379 -15.35 16.84 -13.32
N GLY A 380 -14.59 15.75 -13.45
CA GLY A 380 -14.47 14.71 -12.45
C GLY A 380 -15.67 13.76 -12.39
N ALA A 381 -16.50 13.72 -13.44
CA ALA A 381 -17.59 12.77 -13.59
C ALA A 381 -17.12 11.49 -14.29
N PRO A 382 -17.66 10.31 -13.93
CA PRO A 382 -17.33 9.07 -14.63
C PRO A 382 -17.75 9.13 -16.11
N THR A 383 -16.84 8.74 -16.99
CA THR A 383 -17.12 8.57 -18.42
C THR A 383 -18.05 7.38 -18.63
N ILE A 384 -18.82 7.39 -19.72
CA ILE A 384 -19.60 6.23 -20.17
C ILE A 384 -18.64 5.03 -20.31
N VAL A 385 -19.07 3.84 -19.87
CA VAL A 385 -18.25 2.64 -19.94
C VAL A 385 -17.98 2.23 -21.38
N GLU A 386 -16.73 1.92 -21.67
CA GLU A 386 -16.29 1.46 -22.99
C GLU A 386 -15.53 0.15 -22.89
N GLU A 387 -15.77 -0.76 -23.84
CA GLU A 387 -14.91 -1.92 -24.02
C GLU A 387 -13.61 -1.49 -24.70
N THR A 388 -12.51 -1.62 -23.95
CA THR A 388 -11.24 -1.00 -24.27
C THR A 388 -10.16 -2.06 -24.40
N MET A 389 -9.48 -2.08 -25.55
CA MET A 389 -8.23 -2.82 -25.68
C MET A 389 -7.14 -2.00 -24.97
N ILE A 390 -6.63 -2.54 -23.86
CA ILE A 390 -5.59 -1.89 -23.06
C ILE A 390 -4.28 -1.86 -23.85
N LEU A 391 -3.41 -0.90 -23.60
CA LEU A 391 -2.06 -0.88 -24.17
C LEU A 391 -1.19 -2.03 -23.66
N PRO A 392 -0.17 -2.45 -24.42
CA PRO A 392 0.93 -3.23 -23.85
C PRO A 392 1.82 -2.34 -22.96
N PRO A 393 2.53 -2.93 -21.97
CA PRO A 393 3.55 -2.20 -21.23
C PRO A 393 4.78 -1.95 -22.13
N MET A 394 5.56 -0.93 -21.79
CA MET A 394 6.84 -0.61 -22.41
C MET A 394 7.99 -1.44 -21.83
N SER A 395 7.85 -1.89 -20.58
CA SER A 395 8.86 -2.72 -19.92
C SER A 395 8.64 -4.22 -20.14
N SER A 396 9.65 -5.03 -19.82
CA SER A 396 9.57 -6.49 -19.91
C SER A 396 8.40 -7.05 -19.09
N MET A 397 7.63 -7.96 -19.71
CA MET A 397 6.60 -8.74 -19.02
C MET A 397 7.17 -9.99 -18.33
N GLN A 398 8.46 -10.27 -18.51
CA GLN A 398 9.15 -11.38 -17.85
C GLN A 398 9.71 -10.91 -16.51
N ILE A 399 9.82 -11.83 -15.56
CA ILE A 399 10.47 -11.59 -14.27
C ILE A 399 11.97 -11.37 -14.52
N ALA A 400 12.54 -10.35 -13.88
CA ALA A 400 13.97 -10.09 -13.94
C ALA A 400 14.75 -11.19 -13.18
N ASP A 401 15.97 -11.46 -13.63
CA ASP A 401 16.88 -12.35 -12.91
C ASP A 401 17.23 -11.78 -11.53
N ASP A 402 17.29 -12.65 -10.50
CA ASP A 402 17.61 -12.24 -9.13
C ASP A 402 18.96 -11.49 -9.04
N THR A 403 19.94 -11.83 -9.89
CA THR A 403 21.23 -11.13 -9.95
C THR A 403 21.06 -9.68 -10.40
N LEU A 404 20.18 -9.45 -11.39
CA LEU A 404 19.90 -8.11 -11.90
C LEU A 404 19.12 -7.27 -10.88
N VAL A 405 18.19 -7.88 -10.15
CA VAL A 405 17.49 -7.24 -9.02
C VAL A 405 18.49 -6.79 -7.95
N MET A 406 19.39 -7.68 -7.52
CA MET A 406 20.40 -7.36 -6.52
C MET A 406 21.38 -6.28 -6.98
N GLN A 407 21.80 -6.29 -8.26
CA GLN A 407 22.61 -5.23 -8.84
C GLN A 407 21.88 -3.89 -8.83
N THR A 408 20.58 -3.89 -9.13
CA THR A 408 19.76 -2.67 -9.10
C THR A 408 19.71 -2.10 -7.68
N ILE A 409 19.47 -2.94 -6.68
CA ILE A 409 19.47 -2.54 -5.25
C ILE A 409 20.83 -1.94 -4.85
N GLN A 410 21.95 -2.57 -5.22
CA GLN A 410 23.29 -2.12 -4.83
C GLN A 410 23.70 -0.78 -5.49
N HIS A 411 23.15 -0.47 -6.66
CA HIS A 411 23.41 0.76 -7.38
C HIS A 411 22.34 1.83 -7.15
N ASP A 412 21.34 1.53 -6.31
CA ASP A 412 20.28 2.45 -5.98
C ASP A 412 20.79 3.66 -5.19
N SER A 413 20.22 4.82 -5.49
CA SER A 413 20.47 6.09 -4.81
C SER A 413 20.23 6.07 -3.30
N ILE A 414 19.37 5.18 -2.80
CA ILE A 414 19.06 5.05 -1.37
C ILE A 414 19.86 3.95 -0.66
N TYR A 415 20.71 3.21 -1.39
CA TYR A 415 21.53 2.16 -0.82
C TYR A 415 22.48 2.70 0.25
N GLY A 416 22.58 1.98 1.37
CA GLY A 416 23.30 2.34 2.57
C GLY A 416 22.47 3.11 3.61
N LYS A 417 21.34 3.73 3.22
CA LYS A 417 20.48 4.47 4.16
C LYS A 417 19.68 3.52 5.05
N TYR A 418 19.10 2.48 4.46
CA TYR A 418 18.21 1.54 5.16
C TYR A 418 18.89 0.21 5.50
N GLU A 419 20.06 -0.08 4.96
CA GLU A 419 20.76 -1.35 5.18
C GLU A 419 21.36 -1.44 6.59
N LYS A 420 21.62 -0.29 7.22
CA LYS A 420 22.23 -0.23 8.55
C LYS A 420 21.15 -0.11 9.62
N ASP A 421 21.08 -1.11 10.50
CA ASP A 421 20.25 -1.08 11.69
C ASP A 421 20.77 -0.03 12.70
N ILE A 422 19.83 0.68 13.34
CA ILE A 422 20.09 1.60 14.44
C ILE A 422 19.23 1.14 15.63
N ASP A 423 19.85 0.94 16.78
CA ASP A 423 19.20 0.55 18.04
C ASP A 423 19.66 1.52 19.13
N PRO A 424 18.99 2.68 19.28
CA PRO A 424 19.29 3.61 20.36
C PRO A 424 18.73 3.09 21.69
N GLU A 425 19.22 3.61 22.83
CA GLU A 425 18.61 3.29 24.12
C GLU A 425 17.16 3.78 24.16
N SER A 426 16.23 2.89 24.51
CA SER A 426 14.80 3.15 24.51
C SER A 426 14.15 2.61 25.79
N ALA A 427 12.82 2.49 25.79
CA ALA A 427 12.09 2.03 26.96
C ALA A 427 12.54 0.65 27.45
N PHE A 428 12.92 -0.28 26.56
CA PHE A 428 13.35 -1.63 26.95
C PHE A 428 14.58 -1.61 27.85
N GLU A 429 15.67 -0.93 27.45
CA GLU A 429 16.91 -0.87 28.22
C GLU A 429 16.66 -0.19 29.58
N SER A 430 15.86 0.87 29.58
CA SER A 430 15.47 1.60 30.80
C SER A 430 14.65 0.73 31.75
N MET A 431 13.70 -0.06 31.24
CA MET A 431 12.89 -0.97 32.05
C MET A 431 13.73 -2.08 32.68
N ASN A 432 14.70 -2.63 31.96
CA ASN A 432 15.60 -3.62 32.54
C ASN A 432 16.44 -3.02 33.66
N ALA A 433 16.97 -1.81 33.49
CA ALA A 433 17.72 -1.12 34.53
C ALA A 433 16.88 -0.84 35.79
N ILE A 434 15.61 -0.45 35.62
CA ILE A 434 14.68 -0.26 36.76
C ILE A 434 14.43 -1.58 37.49
N LYS A 435 14.16 -2.66 36.74
CA LYS A 435 13.93 -3.99 37.33
C LYS A 435 15.14 -4.49 38.12
N GLU A 436 16.34 -4.34 37.59
CA GLU A 436 17.58 -4.70 38.28
C GLU A 436 17.76 -3.91 39.59
N GLN A 437 17.41 -2.62 39.59
CA GLN A 437 17.46 -1.79 40.80
C GLN A 437 16.42 -2.24 41.84
N GLU A 438 15.18 -2.49 41.43
CA GLU A 438 14.12 -2.97 42.33
C GLU A 438 14.45 -4.33 42.94
N GLU A 439 15.02 -5.25 42.17
CA GLU A 439 15.46 -6.57 42.64
C GLU A 439 16.60 -6.45 43.65
N GLU A 440 17.56 -5.56 43.42
CA GLU A 440 18.66 -5.30 44.34
C GLU A 440 18.16 -4.67 45.65
N GLU A 441 17.27 -3.68 45.59
CA GLU A 441 16.67 -3.07 46.78
C GLU A 441 15.87 -4.08 47.59
N ALA A 442 15.08 -4.94 46.92
CA ALA A 442 14.34 -6.01 47.57
C ALA A 442 15.27 -7.05 48.21
N ARG A 443 16.42 -7.36 47.58
CA ARG A 443 17.44 -8.25 48.15
C ARG A 443 18.05 -7.63 49.41
N LEU A 444 18.49 -6.38 49.34
CA LEU A 444 19.07 -5.65 50.49
C LEU A 444 18.08 -5.49 51.64
N ALA A 445 16.78 -5.26 51.35
CA ALA A 445 15.74 -5.21 52.37
C ALA A 445 15.54 -6.57 53.06
N LYS A 446 15.52 -7.67 52.31
CA LYS A 446 15.44 -9.03 52.86
C LYS A 446 16.66 -9.39 53.70
N GLU A 447 17.86 -9.00 53.28
CA GLU A 447 19.09 -9.21 54.05
C GLU A 447 19.09 -8.44 55.37
N LYS A 448 18.59 -7.20 55.38
CA LYS A 448 18.42 -6.42 56.63
C LYS A 448 17.43 -7.09 57.58
N ILE A 449 16.27 -7.53 57.08
CA ILE A 449 15.26 -8.23 57.88
C ILE A 449 15.77 -9.59 58.41
N ALA A 450 16.70 -10.24 57.70
CA ALA A 450 17.31 -11.50 58.15
C ALA A 450 18.47 -11.29 59.15
N GLN A 451 19.01 -10.07 59.27
CA GLN A 451 20.06 -9.70 60.22
C GLN A 451 19.49 -9.12 61.54
N GLU A 452 18.23 -8.68 61.53
CA GLU A 452 17.41 -8.33 62.71
C GLU A 452 16.76 -9.58 63.32
#